data_AF-A0AAN5CB88-F1
#
_entry.id   AF-A0AAN5CB88-F1
#
_cell.length_a   1.000
_cell.length_b   1.000
_cell.length_c   1.000
_cell.angle_alpha   90.00
_cell.angle_beta   90.00
_cell.angle_gamma   90.00
#
_symmetry.space_group_name_H-M   'P 1'
#
loop_
_entity.id
_entity.type
_entity.pdbx_description
1 polymer ?
#
loop_
_entity_poly.entity_id
_entity_poly.type
_entity_poly.pdbx_seq_one_letter_code
_entity_poly.pdbx_strand_id
1 'polypeptide(L)'
;LIVCLNHFDRVCDLCRQQSIRFYCSPSQPSQALDFIGKLVELTPSQRAKIELYFKNNRSAVICPRHFPPNKQPEPLTCNAPPN
;
A
#
# COMPACT_ATOMS: atom_id res chain seq x y z
N LEU A 1 -4.34 8.68 -2.31
CA LEU A 1 -3.29 7.79 -1.75
C LEU A 1 -2.85 8.42 -0.44
N ILE A 2 -2.82 7.67 0.67
CA ILE A 2 -2.29 8.16 1.95
C ILE A 2 -1.04 7.31 2.21
N VAL A 3 0.09 7.91 2.55
CA VAL A 3 1.31 7.17 2.92
C VAL A 3 1.41 7.25 4.44
N CYS A 4 1.49 6.10 5.12
CA CYS A 4 1.65 6.03 6.57
C CYS A 4 3.13 5.76 6.93
N LEU A 5 3.94 6.82 7.01
CA LEU A 5 5.27 6.84 7.62
C LEU A 5 5.15 7.10 9.13
N ASN A 6 5.05 6.02 9.89
CA ASN A 6 5.59 5.84 11.24
C ASN A 6 4.86 4.66 11.86
N HIS A 7 5.60 3.57 12.06
CA HIS A 7 5.37 2.49 13.03
C HIS A 7 6.54 1.56 12.78
N PHE A 8 7.48 1.49 13.73
CA PHE A 8 8.73 0.72 13.65
C PHE A 8 8.56 -0.80 13.40
N ASP A 9 7.31 -1.29 13.28
CA ASP A 9 6.95 -2.70 13.10
C ASP A 9 6.02 -2.99 11.91
N ARG A 10 5.77 -2.03 11.00
CA ARG A 10 4.88 -2.32 9.87
C ARG A 10 5.58 -3.23 8.84
N VAL A 11 4.91 -4.32 8.50
CA VAL A 11 5.25 -5.22 7.39
C VAL A 11 4.28 -5.01 6.24
N CYS A 12 4.71 -5.29 5.02
CA CYS A 12 3.83 -5.25 3.86
C CYS A 12 2.67 -6.25 4.03
N ASP A 13 1.44 -5.83 3.80
CA ASP A 13 0.26 -6.72 3.88
C ASP A 13 0.28 -7.79 2.78
N LEU A 14 0.96 -7.54 1.67
CA LEU A 14 1.08 -8.48 0.55
C LEU A 14 2.19 -9.51 0.77
N CYS A 15 3.44 -9.06 0.91
CA CYS A 15 4.61 -9.93 0.96
C CYS A 15 5.17 -10.15 2.37
N ARG A 16 4.60 -9.53 3.41
CA ARG A 16 5.04 -9.60 4.81
C ARG A 16 6.49 -9.17 5.05
N GLN A 17 7.13 -8.54 4.07
CA GLN A 17 8.50 -8.03 4.22
C GLN A 17 8.48 -6.64 4.88
N GLN A 18 9.51 -6.39 5.69
CA GLN A 18 9.79 -5.05 6.20
C GLN A 18 10.33 -4.15 5.08
N SER A 19 10.03 -2.87 5.19
CA SER A 19 10.53 -1.84 4.28
C SER A 19 10.64 -0.51 5.01
N ILE A 20 11.55 0.33 4.53
CA ILE A 20 11.74 1.69 5.05
C ILE A 20 10.56 2.59 4.66
N ARG A 21 9.86 2.25 3.57
CA ARG A 21 8.73 3.02 3.03
C ARG A 21 7.55 2.10 2.76
N PHE A 22 6.35 2.62 2.97
CA PHE A 22 5.11 1.93 2.65
C PHE A 22 4.10 2.88 2.01
N TYR A 23 3.20 2.33 1.21
CA TYR A 23 2.09 3.02 0.58
C TYR A 23 0.79 2.45 1.13
N CYS A 24 -0.16 3.30 1.54
CA CYS A 24 -1.48 2.80 1.90
C CYS A 24 -2.42 2.88 0.70
N SER A 25 -3.13 1.79 0.46
CA SER A 25 -4.16 1.75 -0.55
C SER A 25 -5.30 2.69 -0.17
N PRO A 26 -5.93 3.35 -1.16
CA PRO A 26 -7.11 4.16 -0.91
C PRO A 26 -8.25 3.26 -0.40
N SER A 27 -9.03 3.76 0.55
CA SER A 27 -10.18 3.05 1.11
C SER A 27 -11.39 3.05 0.16
N GLN A 28 -11.39 3.94 -0.84
CA GLN A 28 -12.48 4.07 -1.80
C GLN A 28 -12.36 3.03 -2.93
N PRO A 29 -13.41 2.23 -3.23
CA PRO A 29 -13.33 1.11 -4.17
C PRO A 29 -12.91 1.48 -5.60
N SER A 30 -13.35 2.63 -6.10
CA SER A 30 -12.98 3.12 -7.44
C SER A 30 -11.48 3.43 -7.54
N GLN A 31 -10.92 4.08 -6.52
CA GLN A 31 -9.48 4.37 -6.45
C GLN A 31 -8.66 3.11 -6.12
N ALA A 32 -9.24 2.14 -5.43
CA ALA A 32 -8.60 0.88 -5.08
C ALA A 32 -8.28 0.04 -6.32
N LEU A 33 -9.21 -0.04 -7.28
CA LEU A 33 -9.00 -0.77 -8.53
C LEU A 33 -7.85 -0.17 -9.35
N ASP A 34 -7.82 1.16 -9.49
CA ASP A 34 -6.72 1.87 -10.15
C ASP A 34 -5.38 1.64 -9.41
N PHE A 35 -5.42 1.65 -8.08
CA PHE A 35 -4.26 1.36 -7.25
C PHE A 35 -3.74 -0.08 -7.44
N ILE A 36 -4.61 -1.10 -7.51
CA ILE A 36 -4.21 -2.48 -7.82
C ILE A 36 -3.56 -2.55 -9.19
N GLY A 37 -4.13 -1.87 -10.18
CA GLY A 37 -3.60 -1.85 -11.55
C GLY A 37 -2.20 -1.25 -11.67
N LYS A 38 -1.77 -0.46 -10.69
CA LYS A 38 -0.41 0.09 -10.61
C LYS A 38 0.59 -0.86 -9.98
N LEU A 39 0.14 -1.93 -9.33
CA LEU A 39 1.02 -2.91 -8.70
C LEU A 39 1.57 -3.89 -9.72
N VAL A 40 2.84 -4.25 -9.57
CA VAL A 40 3.55 -5.22 -10.41
C VAL A 40 3.91 -6.46 -9.61
N GLU A 41 4.11 -7.58 -10.32
CA GLU A 41 4.59 -8.85 -9.75
C GLU A 41 3.73 -9.41 -8.61
N LEU A 42 2.40 -9.20 -8.67
CA LEU A 42 1.48 -9.79 -7.72
C LEU A 42 1.22 -11.25 -8.05
N THR A 43 1.53 -12.14 -7.10
CA THR A 43 1.05 -13.53 -7.13
C THR A 43 -0.48 -13.57 -6.99
N PRO A 44 -1.15 -14.63 -7.48
CA PRO A 44 -2.60 -14.80 -7.31
C PRO A 44 -3.06 -14.65 -5.84
N SER A 45 -2.27 -15.18 -4.90
CA SER A 45 -2.55 -15.08 -3.45
C SER A 45 -2.44 -13.65 -2.92
N GLN A 46 -1.48 -12.85 -3.40
CA GLN A 46 -1.36 -11.43 -3.03
C GLN A 46 -2.50 -10.61 -3.61
N ARG A 47 -2.92 -10.91 -4.84
CA ARG A 47 -4.08 -10.28 -5.46
C ARG A 47 -5.37 -10.59 -4.70
N ALA A 48 -5.59 -11.85 -4.31
CA ALA A 48 -6.74 -12.22 -3.49
C ALA A 48 -6.74 -11.49 -2.13
N LYS A 49 -5.57 -11.34 -1.49
CA LYS A 49 -5.44 -10.56 -0.26
C LYS A 49 -5.85 -9.11 -0.48
N ILE A 50 -5.30 -8.43 -1.48
CA ILE A 50 -5.60 -7.01 -1.67
C ILE A 50 -7.08 -6.79 -1.98
N GLU A 51 -7.68 -7.65 -2.80
CA GLU A 51 -9.12 -7.64 -3.08
C GLU A 51 -9.96 -7.83 -1.79
N LEU A 52 -9.50 -8.68 -0.86
CA LEU A 52 -10.15 -8.86 0.44
C LEU A 52 -10.08 -7.59 1.31
N TYR A 53 -8.95 -6.86 1.31
CA TYR A 53 -8.84 -5.59 2.02
C TYR A 53 -9.87 -4.59 1.47
N PHE A 54 -9.99 -4.48 0.15
CA PHE A 54 -10.94 -3.57 -0.48
C PHE A 54 -12.39 -3.97 -0.29
N LYS A 55 -12.73 -5.27 -0.37
CA LYS A 55 -14.08 -5.76 -0.05
C LYS A 55 -14.52 -5.40 1.36
N ASN A 56 -13.56 -5.30 2.29
CA ASN A 56 -13.80 -4.93 3.68
C ASN A 56 -13.69 -3.41 3.95
N ASN A 57 -13.58 -2.56 2.93
CA ASN A 57 -13.31 -1.12 3.05
C ASN A 57 -12.08 -0.80 3.92
N ARG A 58 -11.06 -1.67 3.89
CA ARG A 58 -9.80 -1.49 4.62
C ARG A 58 -8.69 -1.03 3.69
N SER A 59 -7.82 -0.17 4.21
CA SER A 59 -6.58 0.18 3.55
C SER A 59 -5.50 -0.86 3.82
N ALA A 60 -4.82 -1.31 2.77
CA ALA A 60 -3.67 -2.19 2.83
C ALA A 60 -2.38 -1.37 2.78
N VAL A 61 -1.37 -1.78 3.54
CA VAL A 61 -0.03 -1.20 3.60
C VAL A 61 0.89 -2.01 2.70
N ILE A 62 1.50 -1.36 1.70
CA ILE A 62 2.23 -2.04 0.62
C ILE A 62 3.63 -1.47 0.48
N CYS A 63 4.63 -2.34 0.38
CA CYS A 63 6.01 -1.92 0.19
C CYS A 63 6.29 -1.48 -1.27
N PRO A 64 7.32 -0.65 -1.51
CA PRO A 64 7.71 -0.14 -2.82
C PRO A 64 8.04 -1.21 -3.87
N ARG A 65 8.36 -2.45 -3.46
CA ARG A 65 8.70 -3.54 -4.40
C ARG A 65 7.53 -3.94 -5.30
N HIS A 66 6.30 -3.71 -4.82
CA HIS A 66 5.10 -3.99 -5.61
C HIS A 66 4.77 -2.86 -6.59
N PHE A 67 5.57 -1.80 -6.65
CA PHE A 67 5.39 -0.71 -7.62
C PHE A 67 6.53 -0.75 -8.63
N PRO A 68 6.26 -0.47 -9.92
CA PRO A 68 7.32 -0.35 -10.88
C PRO A 68 8.22 0.84 -10.50
N PRO A 69 9.54 0.75 -10.69
CA PRO A 69 10.51 1.74 -10.19
C PRO A 69 10.21 3.16 -10.69
N ASN A 70 9.66 3.30 -11.90
CA ASN A 70 9.33 4.60 -12.51
C ASN A 70 7.91 5.10 -12.21
N LYS A 71 7.08 4.35 -11.46
CA LYS A 71 5.72 4.78 -11.04
C LYS A 71 5.51 4.65 -9.54
N GLN A 72 6.59 4.68 -8.76
CA GLN A 72 6.46 4.75 -7.32
C GLN A 72 5.73 6.05 -6.97
N PRO A 73 4.61 5.99 -6.22
CA PRO A 73 3.98 7.20 -5.74
C PRO A 73 4.99 8.00 -4.92
N GLU A 74 4.94 9.32 -4.99
CA GLU A 74 5.74 10.13 -4.09
C GLU A 74 5.38 9.78 -2.64
N PRO A 75 6.38 9.60 -1.75
CA PRO A 75 6.10 9.34 -0.35
C PRO A 75 5.45 10.59 0.25
N LEU A 76 4.15 10.56 0.50
CA LEU A 76 3.51 11.62 1.28
C LEU A 76 4.00 11.47 2.73
N THR A 77 4.74 12.45 3.23
CA THR A 77 5.07 12.52 4.65
C THR A 77 3.77 12.58 5.43
N CYS A 78 3.54 11.65 6.36
CA CYS A 78 2.60 11.95 7.44
C CYS A 78 3.24 13.12 8.14
N ASN A 79 2.66 14.31 8.01
CA ASN A 79 2.98 15.35 8.96
C ASN A 79 2.71 14.72 10.33
N ALA A 80 3.78 14.58 11.11
CA ALA A 80 3.69 14.36 12.54
C ALA A 80 2.62 15.33 13.06
N PRO A 81 1.78 14.93 14.04
CA PRO A 81 0.88 15.88 14.66
C PRO A 81 1.69 17.12 15.07
N PRO A 82 1.23 18.35 14.76
CA PRO A 82 1.88 19.54 15.27
C PRO A 82 1.89 19.42 16.80
N ASN A 83 3.06 19.70 17.37
CA ASN A 83 3.36 19.70 18.80
C ASN A 83 2.33 20.50 19.60
#